data_AF-A0A0K8TCP1-F1
#
_entry.id   AF-A0A0K8TCP1-F1
#
_cell.length_a   1.000
_cell.length_b   1.000
_cell.length_c   1.000
_cell.angle_alpha   90.00
_cell.angle_beta   90.00
_cell.angle_gamma   90.00
#
_symmetry.space_group_name_H-M   'P 1'
#
loop_
_entity.id
_entity.type
_entity.pdbx_description
1 polymer ?
#
loop_
_entity_poly.entity_id
_entity_poly.type
_entity_poly.pdbx_seq_one_letter_code
_entity_poly.pdbx_strand_id
1 'polypeptide(L)'
;IMNDTMRVMWFVSESDPVRSSWKNVEWRGPKSVHLTSPTTRRPSSVLPYWDVTAPNFLLPDQSASFYFCKIYKIPQLDTKHHITGFTPWLEKDHEGLIEHMVLYSCLGGDEFEAYLSHPGTGCRDPQKPPEWKSCTTPIVTWAAGSNGEHFPDHVGLPISEGEGKATYFMLEIHYDNPALQRVRDNSGLRIYYT
;
A
#
# COMPACT_ATOMS: atom_id res chain seq x y z
N ILE A 1 -12.96 22.68 -15.56
CA ILE A 1 -12.66 21.58 -14.60
C ILE A 1 -13.13 20.31 -15.27
N MET A 2 -12.21 19.43 -15.67
CA MET A 2 -12.55 18.11 -16.21
C MET A 2 -12.57 17.12 -15.04
N ASN A 3 -13.26 15.99 -15.19
CA ASN A 3 -13.29 14.93 -14.17
C ASN A 3 -12.02 14.07 -14.27
N ASP A 4 -10.87 14.69 -14.05
CA ASP A 4 -9.54 14.08 -14.10
C ASP A 4 -8.57 14.84 -13.18
N THR A 5 -7.36 14.32 -13.03
CA THR A 5 -6.28 14.91 -12.26
C THR A 5 -5.95 16.30 -12.78
N MET A 6 -6.05 17.27 -11.89
CA MET A 6 -5.71 18.66 -12.14
C MET A 6 -4.42 19.03 -11.42
N ARG A 7 -3.60 19.88 -12.03
CA ARG A 7 -2.38 20.40 -11.42
C ARG A 7 -2.63 21.81 -10.91
N VAL A 8 -2.75 21.95 -9.60
CA VAL A 8 -2.86 23.25 -8.94
C VAL A 8 -1.47 23.82 -8.75
N MET A 9 -1.25 25.03 -9.26
CA MET A 9 -0.03 25.79 -9.01
C MET A 9 -0.27 26.68 -7.80
N TRP A 10 0.61 26.60 -6.81
CA TRP A 10 0.54 27.42 -5.61
C TRP A 10 1.79 28.30 -5.49
N PHE A 11 1.60 29.47 -4.90
CA PHE A 11 2.60 30.50 -4.70
C PHE A 11 2.33 31.13 -3.33
N VAL A 12 3.35 31.23 -2.49
CA VAL A 12 3.29 31.81 -1.14
C VAL A 12 4.43 32.84 -1.03
N SER A 13 4.12 33.98 -0.42
CA SER A 13 5.06 35.06 -0.11
C SER A 13 4.77 35.54 1.31
N GLU A 14 5.79 36.01 2.02
CA GLU A 14 5.60 36.68 3.31
C GLU A 14 4.90 38.03 3.19
N SER A 15 4.95 38.65 2.01
CA SER A 15 4.34 39.95 1.72
C SER A 15 3.21 39.79 0.72
N ASP A 16 2.14 40.57 0.91
CA ASP A 16 1.06 40.63 -0.08
C ASP A 16 1.59 41.09 -1.45
N PRO A 17 1.09 40.53 -2.56
CA PRO A 17 1.55 40.86 -3.89
C PRO A 17 1.22 42.33 -4.22
N VAL A 18 2.24 43.19 -4.24
CA VAL A 18 2.11 44.60 -4.61
C VAL A 18 2.07 44.70 -6.14
N ARG A 19 0.88 44.51 -6.72
CA ARG A 19 0.59 44.42 -8.17
C ARG A 19 1.23 43.21 -8.86
N SER A 20 0.93 43.03 -10.14
CA SER A 20 1.19 41.86 -11.03
C SER A 20 2.63 41.35 -11.15
N SER A 21 3.55 41.76 -10.27
CA SER A 21 4.91 41.27 -10.23
C SER A 21 5.04 40.10 -9.25
N TRP A 22 5.44 38.93 -9.76
CA TRP A 22 5.76 37.73 -8.98
C TRP A 22 7.17 37.78 -8.36
N LYS A 23 7.75 38.98 -8.22
CA LYS A 23 9.17 39.16 -7.87
C LYS A 23 9.51 38.70 -6.45
N ASN A 24 8.52 38.64 -5.56
CA ASN A 24 8.70 38.30 -4.15
C ASN A 24 8.06 36.96 -3.78
N VAL A 25 7.78 36.07 -4.75
CA VAL A 25 7.31 34.72 -4.42
C VAL A 25 8.50 33.86 -4.03
N GLU A 26 8.54 33.48 -2.76
CA GLU A 26 9.61 32.66 -2.20
C GLU A 26 9.30 31.17 -2.35
N TRP A 27 8.06 30.77 -2.10
CA TRP A 27 7.65 29.37 -2.17
C TRP A 27 6.61 29.17 -3.26
N ARG A 28 6.88 28.21 -4.15
CA ARG A 28 5.97 27.87 -5.24
C ARG A 28 6.09 26.42 -5.60
N GLY A 29 5.01 25.86 -6.11
CA GLY A 29 5.04 24.49 -6.56
C GLY A 29 3.77 24.05 -7.28
N PRO A 30 3.87 22.95 -8.02
CA PRO A 30 2.71 22.22 -8.48
C PRO A 30 2.21 21.25 -7.39
N LYS A 31 0.91 20.98 -7.37
CA LYS A 31 0.31 19.86 -6.66
C LYS A 31 -0.77 19.23 -7.52
N SER A 32 -0.69 17.91 -7.73
CA SER A 32 -1.74 17.15 -8.40
C SER A 32 -2.89 16.89 -7.43
N VAL A 33 -4.12 17.15 -7.86
CA VAL A 33 -5.35 16.96 -7.08
C VAL A 33 -6.49 16.54 -8.00
N HIS A 34 -7.46 15.80 -7.47
CA HIS A 34 -8.71 15.50 -8.16
C HIS A 34 -9.84 16.30 -7.49
N LEU A 35 -10.17 17.47 -8.06
CA LEU A 35 -11.09 18.43 -7.42
C LEU A 35 -12.54 17.93 -7.33
N THR A 36 -12.93 17.03 -8.23
CA THR A 36 -14.27 16.43 -8.29
C THR A 36 -14.34 15.08 -7.56
N SER A 37 -13.29 14.69 -6.84
CA SER A 37 -13.33 13.47 -6.04
C SER A 37 -14.45 13.55 -5.01
N PRO A 38 -15.27 12.49 -4.86
CA PRO A 38 -16.16 12.39 -3.72
C PRO A 38 -15.32 12.44 -2.44
N THR A 39 -15.90 13.03 -1.40
CA THR A 39 -15.23 13.13 -0.10
C THR A 39 -14.96 11.72 0.41
N THR A 40 -13.69 11.41 0.70
CA THR A 40 -13.33 10.13 1.34
C THR A 40 -14.01 10.08 2.71
N ARG A 41 -14.98 9.17 2.85
CA ARG A 41 -15.73 9.01 4.09
C ARG A 41 -14.81 8.31 5.09
N ARG A 42 -14.43 9.02 6.15
CA ARG A 42 -13.72 8.40 7.26
C ARG A 42 -14.70 7.56 8.06
N PRO A 43 -14.31 6.34 8.50
CA PRO A 43 -15.11 5.55 9.40
C PRO A 43 -15.48 6.38 10.64
N SER A 44 -16.73 6.28 11.10
CA SER A 44 -17.20 6.97 12.31
C SER A 44 -16.60 6.41 13.60
N SER A 45 -16.01 5.23 13.54
CA SER A 45 -15.40 4.50 14.65
C SER A 45 -14.07 3.88 14.21
N VAL A 46 -13.21 3.56 15.18
CA VAL A 46 -12.00 2.77 14.93
C VAL A 46 -12.42 1.39 14.43
N LEU A 47 -12.04 1.05 13.19
CA LEU A 47 -12.24 -0.28 12.64
C LEU A 47 -11.07 -1.18 13.06
N PRO A 48 -11.29 -2.49 13.28
CA PRO A 48 -10.19 -3.42 13.42
C PRO A 48 -9.38 -3.41 12.12
N TYR A 49 -8.07 -3.61 12.27
CA TYR A 49 -7.14 -3.56 11.16
C TYR A 49 -6.07 -4.65 11.26
N TRP A 50 -5.48 -4.95 10.11
CA TRP A 50 -4.38 -5.89 9.97
C TRP A 50 -3.28 -5.24 9.14
N ASP A 51 -2.10 -5.09 9.73
CA ASP A 51 -0.92 -4.56 9.05
C ASP A 51 -0.15 -5.69 8.39
N VAL A 52 0.00 -5.60 7.07
CA VAL A 52 0.75 -6.53 6.23
C VAL A 52 1.96 -5.79 5.69
N THR A 53 3.10 -5.95 6.36
CA THR A 53 4.30 -5.15 6.13
C THR A 53 5.51 -6.02 5.84
N ALA A 54 6.46 -5.56 5.02
CA ALA A 54 7.76 -6.19 4.82
C ALA A 54 8.66 -5.94 6.05
N PRO A 55 8.70 -6.83 7.06
CA PRO A 55 9.23 -6.46 8.36
C PRO A 55 10.76 -6.47 8.35
N ASN A 56 11.37 -5.33 8.64
CA ASN A 56 12.82 -5.13 8.70
C ASN A 56 13.55 -5.63 7.44
N PHE A 57 12.94 -5.42 6.28
CA PHE A 57 13.47 -5.89 5.01
C PHE A 57 14.64 -5.02 4.58
N LEU A 58 15.81 -5.64 4.36
CA LEU A 58 16.97 -4.94 3.82
C LEU A 58 16.85 -4.89 2.30
N LEU A 59 16.57 -3.69 1.77
CA LEU A 59 16.46 -3.48 0.33
C LEU A 59 17.82 -3.75 -0.34
N PRO A 60 17.87 -4.59 -1.41
CA PRO A 60 19.09 -4.81 -2.16
C PRO A 60 19.56 -3.53 -2.86
N ASP A 61 20.88 -3.31 -2.86
CA ASP A 61 21.54 -2.15 -3.46
C ASP A 61 22.19 -2.46 -4.82
N GLN A 62 21.87 -3.62 -5.42
CA GLN A 62 22.42 -4.05 -6.71
C GLN A 62 21.53 -3.73 -7.91
N SER A 63 20.27 -3.34 -7.68
CA SER A 63 19.29 -3.01 -8.72
C SER A 63 18.46 -1.81 -8.27
N ALA A 64 18.15 -0.93 -9.22
CA ALA A 64 17.25 0.19 -8.98
C ALA A 64 15.80 -0.26 -8.79
N SER A 65 15.38 -1.35 -9.42
CA SER A 65 14.02 -1.89 -9.28
C SER A 65 14.07 -3.23 -8.56
N PHE A 66 13.23 -3.39 -7.54
CA PHE A 66 13.11 -4.62 -6.77
C PHE A 66 11.66 -4.92 -6.39
N TYR A 67 11.23 -6.16 -6.59
CA TYR A 67 9.90 -6.63 -6.22
C TYR A 67 10.03 -7.58 -5.04
N PHE A 68 9.63 -7.14 -3.84
CA PHE A 68 9.60 -7.97 -2.64
C PHE A 68 8.29 -8.76 -2.58
N CYS A 69 8.36 -10.05 -2.25
CA CYS A 69 7.22 -10.91 -2.00
C CYS A 69 7.34 -11.59 -0.64
N LYS A 70 6.22 -11.73 0.09
CA LYS A 70 6.14 -12.57 1.29
C LYS A 70 4.72 -13.08 1.51
N ILE A 71 4.61 -14.32 2.03
CA ILE A 71 3.34 -14.91 2.45
C ILE A 71 2.98 -14.47 3.87
N TYR A 72 1.69 -14.22 4.06
CA TYR A 72 1.09 -13.89 5.34
C TYR A 72 -0.18 -14.70 5.54
N LYS A 73 -0.51 -14.92 6.80
CA LYS A 73 -1.79 -15.44 7.25
C LYS A 73 -2.55 -14.30 7.91
N ILE A 74 -3.82 -14.17 7.59
CA ILE A 74 -4.71 -13.24 8.31
C ILE A 74 -4.77 -13.60 9.81
N PRO A 75 -4.98 -12.64 10.73
CA PRO A 75 -5.30 -12.97 12.11
C PRO A 75 -6.41 -14.02 12.19
N GLN A 76 -6.41 -14.84 13.23
CA GLN A 76 -7.46 -15.82 13.42
C GLN A 76 -8.79 -15.10 13.64
N LEU A 77 -9.77 -15.40 12.77
CA LEU A 77 -11.09 -14.82 12.79
C LEU A 77 -12.12 -15.95 12.82
N ASP A 78 -12.96 -15.96 13.85
CA ASP A 78 -13.91 -17.06 14.09
C ASP A 78 -15.19 -16.92 13.26
N THR A 79 -15.49 -15.69 12.82
CA THR A 79 -16.65 -15.36 11.98
C THR A 79 -16.23 -14.91 10.59
N LYS A 80 -17.19 -14.72 9.68
CA LYS A 80 -16.91 -14.14 8.37
C LYS A 80 -16.61 -12.64 8.52
N HIS A 81 -15.51 -12.19 7.93
CA HIS A 81 -15.12 -10.78 7.92
C HIS A 81 -14.89 -10.29 6.48
N HIS A 82 -15.10 -8.99 6.27
CA HIS A 82 -14.90 -8.35 4.98
C HIS A 82 -13.94 -7.16 5.12
N ILE A 83 -13.05 -6.99 4.15
CA ILE A 83 -12.28 -5.76 3.95
C ILE A 83 -13.27 -4.64 3.65
N THR A 84 -13.15 -3.55 4.39
CA THR A 84 -13.93 -2.32 4.23
C THR A 84 -13.06 -1.13 3.83
N GLY A 85 -11.75 -1.35 3.67
CA GLY A 85 -10.84 -0.35 3.17
C GLY A 85 -9.39 -0.73 3.39
N PHE A 86 -8.50 0.11 2.92
CA PHE A 86 -7.06 -0.02 3.11
C PHE A 86 -6.37 1.34 3.07
N THR A 87 -5.24 1.45 3.75
CA THR A 87 -4.33 2.61 3.66
C THR A 87 -2.90 2.10 3.52
N PRO A 88 -1.99 2.87 2.89
CA PRO A 88 -0.58 2.52 2.94
C PRO A 88 -0.07 2.63 4.38
N TRP A 89 0.84 1.74 4.74
CA TRP A 89 1.68 1.83 5.92
C TRP A 89 3.11 2.04 5.41
N LEU A 90 3.63 3.26 5.49
CA LEU A 90 4.94 3.59 4.95
C LEU A 90 5.90 3.85 6.11
N GLU A 91 7.07 3.21 6.06
CA GLU A 91 8.19 3.58 6.93
C GLU A 91 8.56 5.04 6.65
N LYS A 92 8.90 5.76 7.71
CA LYS A 92 9.15 7.19 7.62
C LYS A 92 10.35 7.43 6.69
N ASP A 93 10.22 8.42 5.81
CA ASP A 93 11.25 8.84 4.85
C ASP A 93 11.52 7.81 3.73
N HIS A 94 10.70 6.76 3.61
CA HIS A 94 10.78 5.74 2.56
C HIS A 94 9.67 5.86 1.50
N GLU A 95 8.79 6.85 1.61
CA GLU A 95 7.65 7.03 0.70
C GLU A 95 8.10 7.19 -0.75
N GLY A 96 9.28 7.76 -0.97
CA GLY A 96 9.89 7.92 -2.30
C GLY A 96 10.51 6.65 -2.90
N LEU A 97 10.62 5.57 -2.13
CA LEU A 97 11.20 4.30 -2.58
C LEU A 97 10.16 3.32 -3.10
N ILE A 98 8.87 3.54 -2.86
CA ILE A 98 7.81 2.56 -3.11
C ILE A 98 6.91 3.08 -4.22
N GLU A 99 6.89 2.37 -5.35
CA GLU A 99 6.04 2.73 -6.48
C GLU A 99 4.61 2.20 -6.29
N HIS A 100 4.48 0.92 -5.93
CA HIS A 100 3.19 0.28 -5.70
C HIS A 100 3.30 -0.93 -4.76
N MET A 101 2.16 -1.31 -4.20
CA MET A 101 1.98 -2.48 -3.35
C MET A 101 0.74 -3.23 -3.76
N VAL A 102 0.80 -4.55 -3.75
CA VAL A 102 -0.33 -5.43 -4.08
C VAL A 102 -0.45 -6.52 -3.04
N LEU A 103 -1.66 -6.71 -2.51
CA LEU A 103 -1.99 -7.86 -1.69
C LEU A 103 -2.77 -8.85 -2.56
N TYR A 104 -2.22 -10.05 -2.72
CA TYR A 104 -2.85 -11.15 -3.45
C TYR A 104 -3.48 -12.15 -2.48
N SER A 105 -4.66 -12.66 -2.81
CA SER A 105 -5.20 -13.88 -2.19
C SER A 105 -4.53 -15.11 -2.80
N CYS A 106 -4.17 -16.07 -1.95
CA CYS A 106 -3.62 -17.36 -2.35
C CYS A 106 -4.72 -18.41 -2.53
N LEU A 107 -4.59 -19.23 -3.57
CA LEU A 107 -5.43 -20.41 -3.76
C LEU A 107 -4.75 -21.62 -3.13
N GLY A 108 -5.24 -22.06 -1.98
CA GLY A 108 -4.67 -23.17 -1.23
C GLY A 108 -5.05 -23.13 0.26
N GLY A 109 -4.32 -23.86 1.08
CA GLY A 109 -4.56 -23.98 2.52
C GLY A 109 -3.28 -24.12 3.33
N ASP A 110 -3.24 -25.10 4.22
CA ASP A 110 -2.22 -25.26 5.26
C ASP A 110 -0.79 -25.43 4.71
N GLU A 111 -0.60 -25.71 3.42
CA GLU A 111 0.71 -25.71 2.78
C GLU A 111 1.44 -24.36 2.94
N PHE A 112 0.71 -23.26 3.12
CA PHE A 112 1.31 -21.94 3.34
C PHE A 112 1.85 -21.71 4.75
N GLU A 113 1.47 -22.55 5.73
CA GLU A 113 1.98 -22.46 7.11
C GLU A 113 3.51 -22.52 7.16
N ALA A 114 4.11 -23.35 6.29
CA ALA A 114 5.55 -23.53 6.20
C ALA A 114 6.30 -22.23 5.83
N TYR A 115 5.63 -21.24 5.23
CA TYR A 115 6.24 -20.00 4.76
C TYR A 115 5.98 -18.79 5.67
N LEU A 116 5.20 -18.92 6.75
CA LEU A 116 4.91 -17.78 7.63
C LEU A 116 6.15 -17.24 8.34
N SER A 117 7.13 -18.10 8.59
CA SER A 117 8.44 -17.73 9.15
C SER A 117 9.45 -17.26 8.09
N HIS A 118 9.12 -17.35 6.79
CA HIS A 118 10.01 -16.92 5.72
C HIS A 118 10.22 -15.40 5.79
N PRO A 119 11.45 -14.88 5.66
CA PRO A 119 11.74 -13.44 5.72
C PRO A 119 11.21 -12.64 4.52
N GLY A 120 10.47 -13.27 3.59
CA GLY A 120 10.24 -12.77 2.24
C GLY A 120 11.46 -12.94 1.32
N THR A 121 11.25 -12.72 0.03
CA THR A 121 12.32 -12.74 -0.99
C THR A 121 11.89 -11.91 -2.21
N GLY A 122 12.75 -11.79 -3.23
CA GLY A 122 12.37 -11.24 -4.52
C GLY A 122 11.26 -12.06 -5.18
N CYS A 123 10.23 -11.41 -5.71
CA CYS A 123 9.13 -12.09 -6.41
C CYS A 123 9.58 -12.91 -7.63
N ARG A 124 10.74 -12.56 -8.22
CA ARG A 124 11.35 -13.28 -9.35
C ARG A 124 12.58 -14.11 -8.94
N ASP A 125 12.84 -14.27 -7.64
CA ASP A 125 13.92 -15.10 -7.15
C ASP A 125 13.70 -16.57 -7.59
N PRO A 126 14.68 -17.21 -8.27
CA PRO A 126 14.60 -18.64 -8.60
C PRO A 126 14.41 -19.57 -7.39
N GLN A 127 14.83 -19.14 -6.20
CA GLN A 127 14.66 -19.89 -4.94
C GLN A 127 13.29 -19.65 -4.28
N LYS A 128 12.45 -18.76 -4.84
CA LYS A 128 11.11 -18.52 -4.33
C LYS A 128 10.28 -19.81 -4.40
N PRO A 129 9.59 -20.22 -3.31
CA PRO A 129 8.79 -21.44 -3.33
C PRO A 129 7.75 -21.44 -4.46
N PRO A 130 7.59 -22.57 -5.19
CA PRO A 130 6.66 -22.67 -6.30
C PRO A 130 5.19 -22.49 -5.88
N GLU A 131 4.84 -22.85 -4.65
CA GLU A 131 3.50 -22.73 -4.05
C GLU A 131 3.00 -21.28 -4.05
N TRP A 132 3.90 -20.31 -3.92
CA TRP A 132 3.56 -18.88 -3.94
C TRP A 132 2.99 -18.43 -5.29
N LYS A 133 3.21 -19.20 -6.36
CA LYS A 133 2.62 -18.91 -7.69
C LYS A 133 1.10 -19.07 -7.72
N SER A 134 0.51 -19.73 -6.73
CA SER A 134 -0.96 -19.82 -6.60
C SER A 134 -1.60 -18.52 -6.09
N CYS A 135 -0.81 -17.60 -5.55
CA CYS A 135 -1.25 -16.27 -5.13
C CYS A 135 -1.35 -15.35 -6.35
N THR A 136 -2.52 -15.36 -6.99
CA THR A 136 -2.72 -14.69 -8.29
C THR A 136 -3.85 -13.67 -8.30
N THR A 137 -4.73 -13.67 -7.29
CA THR A 137 -5.91 -12.79 -7.29
C THR A 137 -5.61 -11.53 -6.49
N PRO A 138 -5.39 -10.36 -7.12
CA PRO A 138 -5.18 -9.11 -6.40
C PRO A 138 -6.47 -8.70 -5.69
N ILE A 139 -6.39 -8.49 -4.37
CA ILE A 139 -7.53 -8.05 -3.56
C ILE A 139 -7.40 -6.59 -3.11
N VAL A 140 -6.17 -6.08 -3.01
CA VAL A 140 -5.87 -4.69 -2.69
C VAL A 140 -4.68 -4.25 -3.52
N THR A 141 -4.79 -3.08 -4.14
CA THR A 141 -3.71 -2.43 -4.88
C THR A 141 -3.56 -1.00 -4.38
N TRP A 142 -2.32 -0.60 -4.15
CA TRP A 142 -1.95 0.76 -3.81
C TRP A 142 -0.80 1.21 -4.71
N ALA A 143 -0.82 2.48 -5.11
CA ALA A 143 0.26 3.10 -5.87
C ALA A 143 0.59 4.48 -5.29
N ALA A 144 1.82 4.93 -5.53
CA ALA A 144 2.32 6.22 -5.08
C ALA A 144 1.34 7.36 -5.42
N GLY A 145 1.06 8.21 -4.42
CA GLY A 145 0.09 9.30 -4.51
C GLY A 145 -1.33 8.94 -4.05
N SER A 146 -1.65 7.65 -3.88
CA SER A 146 -2.91 7.23 -3.26
C SER A 146 -2.84 7.35 -1.74
N ASN A 147 -3.92 7.83 -1.12
CA ASN A 147 -4.08 7.80 0.35
C ASN A 147 -4.69 6.49 0.85
N GLY A 148 -4.98 5.54 -0.05
CA GLY A 148 -5.86 4.41 0.22
C GLY A 148 -7.34 4.76 0.03
N GLU A 149 -8.20 3.83 0.40
CA GLU A 149 -9.65 3.93 0.19
C GLU A 149 -10.41 3.27 1.35
N HIS A 150 -11.54 3.88 1.73
CA HIS A 150 -12.58 3.20 2.49
C HIS A 150 -13.76 2.93 1.57
N PHE A 151 -14.24 1.70 1.56
CA PHE A 151 -15.35 1.28 0.74
C PHE A 151 -16.67 1.89 1.25
N PRO A 152 -17.68 2.03 0.39
CA PRO A 152 -19.03 2.39 0.81
C PRO A 152 -19.59 1.41 1.86
N ASP A 153 -20.45 1.89 2.76
CA ASP A 153 -21.02 1.11 3.88
C ASP A 153 -21.70 -0.22 3.48
N HIS A 154 -22.11 -0.35 2.22
CA HIS A 154 -22.79 -1.53 1.65
C HIS A 154 -21.87 -2.45 0.84
N VAL A 155 -20.56 -2.19 0.85
CA VAL A 155 -19.55 -2.92 0.08
C VAL A 155 -18.48 -3.46 1.02
N GLY A 156 -18.15 -4.73 0.85
CA GLY A 156 -17.02 -5.35 1.53
C GLY A 156 -16.50 -6.53 0.71
N LEU A 157 -15.18 -6.74 0.73
CA LEU A 157 -14.55 -7.88 0.07
C LEU A 157 -14.28 -8.98 1.10
N PRO A 158 -14.73 -10.22 0.91
CA PRO A 158 -14.52 -11.28 1.90
C PRO A 158 -13.02 -11.54 2.09
N ILE A 159 -12.58 -11.59 3.35
CA ILE A 159 -11.17 -11.81 3.71
C ILE A 159 -10.97 -13.01 4.62
N SER A 160 -12.02 -13.44 5.30
CA SER A 160 -12.12 -14.72 5.99
C SER A 160 -13.54 -15.23 5.89
N GLU A 161 -13.71 -16.51 5.59
CA GLU A 161 -15.01 -17.19 5.58
C GLU A 161 -15.49 -17.58 7.00
N GLY A 162 -14.66 -17.38 8.03
CA GLY A 162 -14.93 -17.78 9.41
C GLY A 162 -14.63 -19.26 9.70
N GLU A 163 -15.17 -19.76 10.81
CA GLU A 163 -14.99 -21.15 11.27
C GLU A 163 -13.53 -21.52 11.59
N GLY A 164 -12.69 -20.52 11.89
CA GLY A 164 -11.27 -20.72 12.17
C GLY A 164 -10.44 -21.14 10.95
N LYS A 165 -11.02 -21.07 9.73
CA LYS A 165 -10.29 -21.39 8.49
C LYS A 165 -9.26 -20.30 8.19
N ALA A 166 -8.01 -20.72 8.03
CA ALA A 166 -6.92 -19.84 7.65
C ALA A 166 -7.10 -19.33 6.22
N THR A 167 -6.81 -18.04 5.99
CA THR A 167 -6.66 -17.49 4.64
C THR A 167 -5.28 -16.90 4.49
N TYR A 168 -4.64 -17.20 3.37
CA TYR A 168 -3.26 -16.82 3.09
C TYR A 168 -3.21 -15.78 1.98
N PHE A 169 -2.29 -14.86 2.15
CA PHE A 169 -2.11 -13.72 1.27
C PHE A 169 -0.63 -13.56 0.93
N MET A 170 -0.33 -12.98 -0.22
CA MET A 170 1.02 -12.58 -0.59
C MET A 170 1.06 -11.07 -0.73
N LEU A 171 1.93 -10.41 0.03
CA LEU A 171 2.25 -9.00 -0.18
C LEU A 171 3.36 -8.92 -1.22
N GLU A 172 3.12 -8.14 -2.26
CA GLU A 172 4.12 -7.68 -3.21
C GLU A 172 4.37 -6.18 -3.00
N ILE A 173 5.63 -5.77 -2.91
CA ILE A 173 6.04 -4.35 -2.89
C ILE A 173 7.03 -4.12 -4.02
N HIS A 174 6.71 -3.19 -4.91
CA HIS A 174 7.65 -2.72 -5.91
C HIS A 174 8.39 -1.49 -5.39
N TYR A 175 9.69 -1.67 -5.17
CA TYR A 175 10.62 -0.61 -4.83
C TYR A 175 11.28 -0.03 -6.08
N ASP A 176 11.28 1.29 -6.19
CA ASP A 176 12.07 2.09 -7.13
C ASP A 176 13.12 2.89 -6.35
N ASN A 177 14.36 2.41 -6.38
CA ASN A 177 15.53 2.90 -5.65
C ASN A 177 16.67 3.27 -6.61
N PRO A 178 16.50 4.30 -7.46
CA PRO A 178 17.50 4.70 -8.45
C PRO A 178 18.83 5.15 -7.83
N ALA A 179 18.81 5.59 -6.57
CA ALA A 179 19.99 5.97 -5.81
C ALA A 179 20.73 4.79 -5.15
N LEU A 180 20.22 3.55 -5.32
CA LEU A 180 20.79 2.32 -4.74
C LEU A 180 21.05 2.44 -3.23
N GLN A 181 20.12 3.08 -2.53
CA GLN A 181 20.20 3.28 -1.09
C GLN A 181 20.08 1.93 -0.38
N ARG A 182 20.95 1.70 0.61
CA ARG A 182 20.90 0.51 1.46
C ARG A 182 20.13 0.82 2.73
N VAL A 183 18.82 0.53 2.71
CA VAL A 183 17.88 0.87 3.78
C VAL A 183 17.11 -0.34 4.29
N ARG A 184 16.62 -0.25 5.53
CA ARG A 184 15.76 -1.26 6.17
C ARG A 184 14.34 -0.76 6.21
N ASP A 185 13.48 -1.35 5.40
CA ASP A 185 12.10 -0.95 5.27
C ASP A 185 11.15 -1.78 6.16
N ASN A 186 10.04 -1.17 6.58
CA ASN A 186 8.91 -1.83 7.26
C ASN A 186 7.56 -1.47 6.63
N SER A 187 7.56 -1.04 5.36
CA SER A 187 6.37 -0.56 4.67
C SER A 187 5.47 -1.72 4.22
N GLY A 188 4.22 -1.39 3.89
CA GLY A 188 3.19 -2.34 3.50
C GLY A 188 1.80 -1.72 3.47
N LEU A 189 0.81 -2.55 3.72
CA LEU A 189 -0.60 -2.17 3.69
C LEU A 189 -1.23 -2.35 5.06
N ARG A 190 -2.04 -1.37 5.47
CA ARG A 190 -3.01 -1.52 6.55
C ARG A 190 -4.36 -1.86 5.96
N ILE A 191 -4.90 -3.01 6.33
CA ILE A 191 -6.19 -3.52 5.85
C ILE A 191 -7.23 -3.32 6.95
N TYR A 192 -8.32 -2.60 6.66
CA TYR A 192 -9.45 -2.44 7.59
C TYR A 192 -10.51 -3.47 7.27
N TYR A 193 -11.10 -4.07 8.30
CA TYR A 193 -12.17 -5.05 8.16
C TYR A 193 -13.31 -4.78 9.16
N THR A 194 -14.47 -5.36 8.91
CA THR A 194 -15.52 -5.57 9.94
C THR A 194 -15.18 -6.82 10.69
#